data_AF-A0A135VHC6-F1
#
_entry.id   AF-A0A135VHC6-F1
#
_cell.length_a   1.000
_cell.length_b   1.000
_cell.length_c   1.000
_cell.angle_alpha   90.00
_cell.angle_beta   90.00
_cell.angle_gamma   90.00
#
_symmetry.space_group_name_H-M   'P 1'
#
loop_
_entity.id
_entity.type
_entity.pdbx_description
1 polymer ?
#
loop_
_entity_poly.entity_id
_entity_poly.type
_entity_poly.pdbx_seq_one_letter_code
_entity_poly.pdbx_strand_id
1 'polypeptide(L)'
;MVRKRRRTLTERAQSIFRFIDAQPEPFPKSEFQRIGLNPTTAETWVRLIEYIQGQPRIRVTKMRSSTFIEKIENKYLSMLRKRILDSSLSLKERESTMDDSNGSGEVDYVRNPNPS
;
A
#
# COMPACT_ATOMS: atom_id res chain seq x y z
N MET A 1 -15.49 -31.16 24.27
CA MET A 1 -14.54 -30.67 23.23
C MET A 1 -14.95 -29.26 22.80
N VAL A 2 -14.14 -28.26 23.11
CA VAL A 2 -14.41 -26.87 22.68
C VAL A 2 -14.14 -26.77 21.17
N ARG A 3 -15.18 -26.52 20.36
CA ARG A 3 -15.00 -26.33 18.90
C ARG A 3 -14.12 -25.10 18.68
N LYS A 4 -12.94 -25.29 18.06
CA LYS A 4 -12.07 -24.19 17.63
C LYS A 4 -12.87 -23.30 16.66
N ARG A 5 -13.18 -22.07 17.08
CA ARG A 5 -13.86 -21.08 16.23
C ARG A 5 -13.05 -20.85 14.96
N ARG A 6 -13.68 -21.01 13.80
CA ARG A 6 -13.04 -20.67 12.52
C ARG A 6 -12.82 -19.16 12.46
N ARG A 7 -11.59 -18.74 12.16
CA ARG A 7 -11.25 -17.33 11.94
C ARG A 7 -12.05 -16.76 10.76
N THR A 8 -12.56 -15.54 10.93
CA THR A 8 -13.13 -14.75 9.83
C THR A 8 -12.04 -14.33 8.84
N LEU A 9 -12.43 -13.86 7.65
CA LEU A 9 -11.48 -13.30 6.68
C LEU A 9 -10.74 -12.08 7.23
N THR A 10 -11.44 -11.19 7.94
CA THR A 10 -10.86 -10.00 8.58
C THR A 10 -9.83 -10.38 9.64
N GLU A 11 -10.15 -11.33 10.52
CA GLU A 11 -9.21 -11.83 11.54
C GLU A 11 -7.98 -12.47 10.91
N ARG A 12 -8.15 -13.16 9.78
CA ARG A 12 -7.04 -13.76 9.04
C ARG A 12 -6.15 -12.69 8.40
N ALA A 13 -6.74 -11.69 7.74
CA ALA A 13 -6.02 -10.57 7.17
C ALA A 13 -5.22 -9.81 8.25
N GLN A 14 -5.84 -9.48 9.39
CA GLN A 14 -5.14 -8.84 10.52
C GLN A 14 -3.97 -9.67 11.04
N SER A 15 -4.14 -11.00 11.14
CA SER A 15 -3.05 -11.90 11.55
C SER A 15 -1.88 -11.90 10.56
N ILE A 16 -2.16 -11.81 9.26
CA ILE A 16 -1.16 -11.76 8.20
C ILE A 16 -0.41 -10.44 8.26
N PHE A 17 -1.10 -9.31 8.29
CA PHE A 17 -0.45 -8.00 8.32
C PHE A 17 0.35 -7.76 9.59
N ARG A 18 -0.14 -8.19 10.77
CA ARG A 18 0.67 -8.17 12.01
C ARG A 18 1.93 -9.03 11.93
N PHE A 19 1.86 -10.13 11.18
CA PHE A 19 3.03 -10.99 11.00
C PHE A 19 4.08 -10.32 10.12
N ILE A 20 3.65 -9.74 8.98
CA ILE A 20 4.51 -9.01 8.03
C ILE A 20 5.21 -7.85 8.75
N ASP A 21 4.47 -7.03 9.50
CA ASP A 21 4.99 -5.88 10.25
C ASP A 21 6.07 -6.25 11.29
N ALA A 22 6.03 -7.48 11.80
CA ALA A 22 6.99 -8.00 12.77
C ALA A 22 8.19 -8.71 12.13
N GLN A 23 8.24 -8.88 10.80
CA GLN A 23 9.37 -9.54 10.15
C GLN A 23 10.50 -8.55 9.82
N PRO A 24 11.78 -8.98 9.90
CA PRO A 24 12.87 -8.22 9.31
C PRO A 24 12.74 -8.20 7.77
N GLU A 25 13.07 -7.07 7.15
CA GLU A 25 13.01 -6.91 5.69
C GLU A 25 14.37 -7.20 5.02
N PRO A 26 14.42 -7.97 3.91
CA PRO A 26 13.35 -8.82 3.34
C PRO A 26 13.23 -10.17 4.07
N PHE A 27 12.08 -10.82 3.99
CA PHE A 27 11.86 -12.18 4.52
C PHE A 27 11.24 -13.11 3.46
N PRO A 28 11.52 -14.43 3.52
CA PRO A 28 10.99 -15.36 2.53
C PRO A 28 9.52 -15.71 2.82
N LYS A 29 8.73 -15.91 1.75
CA LYS A 29 7.31 -16.33 1.84
C LYS A 29 7.10 -17.58 2.70
N SER A 30 8.09 -18.48 2.78
CA SER A 30 8.02 -19.68 3.64
C SER A 30 7.74 -19.35 5.10
N GLU A 31 8.10 -18.15 5.58
CA GLU A 31 7.85 -17.69 6.95
C GLU A 31 6.36 -17.66 7.31
N PHE A 32 5.45 -17.53 6.34
CA PHE A 32 4.01 -17.58 6.58
C PHE A 32 3.53 -18.93 7.17
N GLN A 33 4.33 -20.00 7.06
CA GLN A 33 4.04 -21.27 7.73
C GLN A 33 3.99 -21.12 9.26
N ARG A 34 4.74 -20.17 9.83
CA ARG A 34 4.77 -19.89 11.28
C ARG A 34 3.42 -19.40 11.81
N ILE A 35 2.57 -18.84 10.96
CA ILE A 35 1.19 -18.43 11.29
C ILE A 35 0.13 -19.42 10.79
N GLY A 36 0.56 -20.61 10.36
CA GLY A 36 -0.30 -21.70 9.91
C GLY A 36 -0.87 -21.51 8.51
N LEU A 37 -0.21 -20.74 7.63
CA LEU A 37 -0.56 -20.70 6.21
C LEU A 37 0.26 -21.74 5.44
N ASN A 38 -0.42 -22.63 4.72
CA ASN A 38 0.25 -23.54 3.79
C ASN A 38 0.79 -22.76 2.56
N PRO A 39 1.76 -23.31 1.81
CA PRO A 39 2.43 -22.61 0.71
C PRO A 39 1.48 -22.04 -0.35
N THR A 40 0.47 -22.82 -0.77
CA THR A 40 -0.51 -22.39 -1.77
C THR A 40 -1.35 -21.21 -1.26
N THR A 41 -1.79 -21.28 0.00
CA THR A 41 -2.58 -20.21 0.61
C THR A 41 -1.74 -18.95 0.81
N ALA A 42 -0.48 -19.10 1.24
CA ALA A 42 0.46 -17.98 1.35
C ALA A 42 0.67 -17.29 0.00
N GLU A 43 0.86 -18.06 -1.07
CA GLU A 43 0.96 -17.52 -2.44
C GLU A 43 -0.29 -16.72 -2.84
N THR A 44 -1.49 -17.26 -2.60
CA THR A 44 -2.74 -16.55 -2.89
C THR A 44 -2.85 -15.24 -2.12
N TRP A 45 -2.47 -15.22 -0.83
CA TRP A 45 -2.49 -13.99 -0.04
C TRP A 45 -1.47 -12.97 -0.53
N VAL A 46 -0.25 -13.39 -0.86
CA VAL A 46 0.79 -12.48 -1.39
C VAL A 46 0.29 -11.83 -2.69
N ARG A 47 -0.22 -12.60 -3.65
CA ARG A 47 -0.78 -12.05 -4.90
C ARG A 47 -1.94 -11.10 -4.67
N LEU A 48 -2.81 -11.40 -3.70
CA LEU A 48 -3.92 -10.52 -3.35
C LEU A 48 -3.42 -9.21 -2.73
N ILE A 49 -2.42 -9.27 -1.86
CA ILE A 49 -1.80 -8.10 -1.25
C ILE A 49 -1.13 -7.24 -2.32
N GLU A 50 -0.35 -7.82 -3.23
CA GLU A 50 0.26 -7.13 -4.36
C GLU A 50 -0.81 -6.44 -5.24
N TYR A 51 -1.89 -7.16 -5.56
CA TYR A 51 -3.01 -6.60 -6.32
C TYR A 51 -3.63 -5.39 -5.60
N ILE A 52 -3.88 -5.50 -4.29
CA ILE A 52 -4.44 -4.42 -3.45
C ILE A 52 -3.47 -3.23 -3.37
N GLN A 53 -2.17 -3.48 -3.26
CA GLN A 53 -1.12 -2.44 -3.28
C GLN A 53 -1.09 -1.67 -4.60
N GLY A 54 -1.61 -2.23 -5.70
CA GLY A 54 -1.80 -1.51 -6.97
C GLY A 54 -3.09 -0.70 -7.08
N GLN A 55 -4.06 -0.86 -6.17
CA GLN A 55 -5.36 -0.19 -6.23
C GLN A 55 -5.37 1.15 -5.48
N PRO A 56 -6.17 2.15 -5.91
CA PRO A 56 -6.29 3.43 -5.20
C PRO A 56 -6.67 3.25 -3.73
N ARG A 57 -6.11 4.06 -2.84
CA ARG A 57 -6.57 4.06 -1.43
C ARG A 57 -8.00 4.57 -1.35
N ILE A 58 -8.80 3.91 -0.53
CA ILE A 58 -10.21 4.25 -0.33
C ILE A 58 -10.51 4.54 1.15
N ARG A 59 -11.49 5.42 1.38
CA ARG A 59 -12.16 5.62 2.67
C ARG A 59 -13.57 5.06 2.55
N VAL A 60 -13.99 4.32 3.57
CA VAL A 60 -15.37 3.81 3.68
C VAL A 60 -16.06 4.54 4.82
N THR A 61 -17.10 5.31 4.51
CA THR A 61 -17.87 6.07 5.50
C THR A 61 -19.28 5.51 5.57
N LYS A 62 -19.70 5.06 6.76
CA LYS A 62 -21.06 4.57 7.01
C LYS A 62 -21.91 5.69 7.61
N MET A 63 -23.02 6.03 6.95
CA MET A 63 -23.97 7.03 7.41
C MET A 63 -25.37 6.41 7.48
N ARG A 64 -25.90 6.17 8.69
CA ARG A 64 -27.23 5.60 8.93
C ARG A 64 -27.52 4.39 8.01
N SER A 65 -28.29 4.58 6.93
CA SER A 65 -28.71 3.58 5.96
C SER A 65 -27.78 3.41 4.74
N SER A 66 -26.73 4.21 4.63
CA SER A 66 -25.89 4.30 3.43
C SER A 66 -24.41 4.08 3.76
N THR A 67 -23.69 3.52 2.80
CA THR A 67 -22.22 3.36 2.86
C THR A 67 -21.62 4.04 1.65
N PHE A 68 -20.73 4.99 1.87
CA PHE A 68 -20.01 5.72 0.85
C PHE A 68 -18.58 5.22 0.75
N ILE A 69 -18.06 5.17 -0.48
CA ILE A 69 -16.67 4.81 -0.78
C ILE A 69 -16.04 5.99 -1.51
N GLU A 70 -15.02 6.59 -0.89
CA GLU A 70 -14.29 7.73 -1.43
C GLU A 70 -12.88 7.30 -1.82
N LYS A 71 -12.39 7.72 -3.00
CA LYS A 71 -10.98 7.55 -3.36
C LYS A 71 -10.19 8.67 -2.67
N ILE A 72 -9.18 8.32 -1.87
CA ILE A 72 -8.39 9.28 -1.09
C ILE A 72 -7.19 9.78 -1.91
N GLU A 73 -6.69 8.97 -2.84
CA GLU A 73 -5.55 9.35 -3.67
C GLU A 73 -6.01 10.16 -4.89
N ASN A 74 -5.32 11.27 -5.16
CA ASN A 74 -5.46 11.96 -6.44
C ASN A 74 -4.87 11.09 -7.57
N LYS A 75 -5.25 11.37 -8.82
CA LYS A 75 -4.82 10.59 -10.00
C LYS A 75 -3.30 10.54 -10.14
N TYR A 76 -2.62 11.64 -9.81
CA TYR A 76 -1.16 11.76 -9.91
C TYR A 76 -0.43 10.85 -8.90
N LEU A 77 -0.77 10.91 -7.61
CA LEU A 77 -0.19 10.06 -6.57
C LEU A 77 -0.47 8.58 -6.81
N SER A 78 -1.66 8.27 -7.35
CA SER A 78 -1.99 6.89 -7.78
C SER A 78 -1.09 6.41 -8.92
N MET A 79 -0.79 7.27 -9.90
CA MET A 79 0.13 6.95 -11.00
C MET A 79 1.57 6.80 -10.52
N LEU A 80 2.05 7.73 -9.69
CA LEU A 80 3.39 7.73 -9.12
C LEU A 80 3.66 6.43 -8.37
N ARG A 81 2.76 6.04 -7.46
CA ARG A 81 2.88 4.80 -6.68
C ARG A 81 2.88 3.56 -7.56
N LYS A 82 2.02 3.50 -8.58
CA LYS A 82 2.00 2.36 -9.51
C LYS A 82 3.33 2.20 -10.23
N ARG A 83 3.93 3.31 -10.66
CA ARG A 83 5.20 3.31 -11.38
C ARG A 83 6.38 2.94 -10.48
N ILE A 84 6.39 3.40 -9.23
CA ILE A 84 7.41 3.02 -8.23
C ILE A 84 7.35 1.51 -7.91
N LEU A 85 6.14 0.95 -7.84
CA LEU A 85 5.94 -0.47 -7.55
C LEU A 85 6.02 -1.37 -8.79
N ASP A 86 6.22 -0.80 -9.98
CA ASP A 86 6.23 -1.56 -11.23
C ASP A 86 7.51 -2.37 -11.36
N SER A 87 7.41 -3.68 -11.11
CA SER A 87 8.54 -4.61 -11.18
C SER A 87 9.15 -4.72 -12.58
N SER A 88 8.44 -4.30 -13.64
CA SER A 88 8.92 -4.32 -15.02
C SER A 88 9.85 -3.16 -15.38
N LEU A 89 9.82 -2.08 -14.60
CA LEU A 89 10.71 -0.93 -14.77
C LEU A 89 12.05 -1.18 -14.08
N SER A 90 13.13 -0.67 -14.65
CA SER A 90 14.45 -0.63 -14.01
C SER A 90 14.44 0.28 -12.78
N LEU A 91 15.40 0.08 -11.86
CA LEU A 91 15.56 0.94 -10.69
C LEU A 91 15.70 2.43 -11.08
N LYS A 92 16.47 2.72 -12.15
CA LYS A 92 16.66 4.08 -12.67
C LYS A 92 15.36 4.73 -13.16
N GLU A 93 14.49 3.97 -13.80
CA GLU A 93 13.18 4.46 -14.28
C GLU A 93 12.18 4.68 -13.13
N ARG A 94 12.31 3.91 -12.04
CA ARG A 94 11.53 4.12 -10.81
C ARG A 94 12.03 5.35 -10.05
N GLU A 95 13.34 5.55 -9.99
CA GLU A 95 13.99 6.70 -9.31
C GLU A 95 13.64 8.03 -10.00
N SER A 96 13.71 8.11 -11.33
CA SER A 96 13.35 9.32 -12.07
C SER A 96 11.90 9.77 -11.87
N THR A 97 11.02 8.83 -11.52
CA THR A 97 9.61 9.14 -11.21
C THR A 97 9.47 9.88 -9.89
N MET A 98 10.38 9.65 -8.93
CA MET A 98 10.39 10.36 -7.65
C MET A 98 10.94 11.78 -7.81
N ASP A 99 11.94 11.98 -8.68
CA ASP A 99 12.56 13.29 -8.91
C ASP A 99 11.61 14.31 -9.56
N ASP A 100 10.74 13.87 -10.48
CA ASP A 100 9.70 14.71 -11.10
C ASP A 100 8.72 15.31 -10.07
N SER A 101 8.57 14.68 -8.90
CA SER A 101 7.70 15.17 -7.82
C SER A 101 8.37 16.24 -6.93
N ASN A 102 9.71 16.30 -6.91
CA ASN A 102 10.48 17.33 -6.20
C ASN A 102 10.77 18.57 -7.06
N GLY A 103 10.63 18.48 -8.39
CA GLY A 103 10.95 19.55 -9.34
C GLY A 103 9.84 20.57 -9.63
N SER A 104 8.69 20.50 -8.96
CA SER A 104 7.54 21.41 -9.21
C SER A 104 7.17 22.31 -8.02
N GLY A 105 8.11 22.49 -7.07
CA GLY A 105 7.96 23.32 -5.88
C GLY A 105 8.84 24.57 -5.83
N GLU A 106 9.46 24.99 -6.93
CA GLU A 106 10.13 26.30 -7.00
C GLU A 106 9.06 27.39 -7.17
N VAL A 107 8.38 27.73 -6.07
CA VAL A 107 7.71 29.01 -5.95
C VAL A 107 8.80 30.08 -5.96
N ASP A 108 8.98 30.71 -7.11
CA ASP A 108 9.67 31.98 -7.25
C ASP A 108 9.11 32.97 -6.20
N TYR A 109 9.78 33.06 -5.05
CA TYR A 109 9.68 34.24 -4.22
C TYR A 109 10.34 35.37 -5.00
N VAL A 110 9.53 36.05 -5.81
CA VAL A 110 9.89 37.34 -6.40
C VAL A 110 10.35 38.22 -5.24
N ARG A 111 11.67 38.45 -5.21
CA ARG A 111 12.33 39.43 -4.34
C ARG A 111 11.60 40.75 -4.51
N ASN A 112 10.89 41.18 -3.47
CA ASN A 112 10.41 42.54 -3.34
C ASN A 112 11.63 43.44 -3.03
N PRO A 113 12.09 44.32 -3.92
CA PRO A 113 13.21 45.19 -3.61
C PRO A 113 12.68 46.41 -2.84
N ASN A 114 12.87 46.34 -1.51
CA ASN A 114 12.97 47.41 -0.51
C ASN A 114 12.00 48.62 -0.52
N PRO A 115 11.42 48.98 0.64
CA PRO A 115 10.83 50.29 0.84
C PRO A 115 11.93 51.34 1.09
N SER A 116 11.77 52.52 0.49
CA SER A 116 12.41 53.77 0.91
C SER A 116 11.34 54.84 0.98
#